data_AF-A0A2A4ZJG5-F1
#
_entry.id   AF-A0A2A4ZJG5-F1
#
_cell.length_a   1.000
_cell.length_b   1.000
_cell.length_c   1.000
_cell.angle_alpha   90.00
_cell.angle_beta   90.00
_cell.angle_gamma   90.00
#
_symmetry.space_group_name_H-M   'P 1'
#
loop_
_entity.id
_entity.type
_entity.pdbx_description
1 polymer ?
#
loop_
_entity_poly.entity_id
_entity_poly.type
_entity_poly.pdbx_seq_one_letter_code
_entity_poly.pdbx_strand_id
1 'polypeptide(L)'
;MTTKKALVPVVNGKITKGRAFALPVFRPEPCLVAVPKGDVCHIAALVYTGREITPKDILEKLTTNGVVVGIEQEPYLDFARHYLDCVKQFKVGDFVQLDEAQESFSLKKVDKKLSSWPLGN
;
A
#
# COMPACT_ATOMS: atom_id res chain seq x y z
N MET A 1 -11.66 -12.53 -1.75
CA MET A 1 -10.34 -12.62 -2.41
C MET A 1 -9.23 -12.38 -1.40
N THR A 2 -8.13 -13.13 -1.46
CA THR A 2 -7.05 -13.05 -0.45
C THR A 2 -5.64 -13.10 -1.06
N THR A 3 -4.62 -12.72 -0.28
CA THR A 3 -3.20 -12.90 -0.63
C THR A 3 -2.34 -13.02 0.64
N LYS A 4 -1.15 -13.60 0.53
CA LYS A 4 -0.13 -13.62 1.62
C LYS A 4 0.99 -12.60 1.41
N LYS A 5 0.79 -11.67 0.48
CA LYS A 5 1.73 -10.61 0.13
C LYS A 5 1.21 -9.28 0.67
N ALA A 6 2.08 -8.44 1.19
CA ALA A 6 1.74 -7.07 1.59
C ALA A 6 2.82 -6.09 1.15
N LEU A 7 2.45 -4.82 1.16
CA LEU A 7 3.39 -3.73 0.97
C LEU A 7 3.90 -3.24 2.33
N VAL A 8 5.19 -2.98 2.39
CA VAL A 8 5.85 -2.29 3.50
C VAL A 8 6.53 -1.03 3.00
N PRO A 9 6.47 0.09 3.74
CA PRO A 9 7.09 1.33 3.31
C PRO A 9 8.60 1.15 3.07
N VAL A 10 9.12 1.86 2.07
CA VAL A 10 10.55 2.01 1.83
C VAL A 10 10.94 3.42 2.21
N VAL A 11 11.84 3.54 3.19
CA VAL A 11 12.34 4.83 3.69
C VAL A 11 13.86 4.85 3.51
N ASN A 12 14.38 5.88 2.86
CA ASN A 12 15.81 6.02 2.54
C ASN A 12 16.39 4.78 1.85
N GLY A 13 15.67 4.24 0.86
CA GLY A 13 16.06 3.05 0.10
C GLY A 13 16.06 1.73 0.89
N LYS A 14 15.62 1.75 2.15
CA LYS A 14 15.57 0.58 3.02
C LYS A 14 14.12 0.23 3.33
N ILE A 15 13.82 -1.06 3.25
CA ILE A 15 12.55 -1.60 3.75
C ILE A 15 12.46 -1.30 5.24
N THR A 16 11.40 -0.64 5.68
CA THR A 16 11.21 -0.36 7.10
C THR A 16 11.09 -1.68 7.86
N LYS A 17 12.05 -1.97 8.74
CA LYS A 17 11.98 -3.12 9.64
C LYS A 17 11.00 -2.77 10.78
N GLY A 18 9.76 -3.23 10.68
CA GLY A 18 8.74 -2.96 11.69
C GLY A 18 7.37 -3.50 11.29
N ARG A 19 6.39 -3.41 12.19
CA ARG A 19 4.98 -3.78 11.94
C ARG A 19 4.24 -2.76 11.07
N ALA A 20 4.96 -1.99 10.26
CA ALA A 20 4.39 -0.96 9.41
C ALA A 20 4.01 -1.55 8.06
N PHE A 21 2.78 -1.31 7.63
CA PHE A 21 2.29 -1.73 6.31
C PHE A 21 1.93 -0.50 5.51
N ALA A 22 2.24 -0.53 4.21
CA ALA A 22 1.77 0.46 3.27
C ALA A 22 0.41 -0.03 2.73
N LEU A 23 -0.65 0.73 2.96
CA LEU A 23 -2.00 0.40 2.51
C LEU A 23 -2.51 1.51 1.61
N PRO A 24 -3.26 1.18 0.55
CA PRO A 24 -3.79 2.19 -0.33
C PRO A 24 -4.97 2.88 0.34
N VAL A 25 -5.09 4.19 0.14
CA VAL A 25 -6.16 5.04 0.65
C VAL A 25 -6.54 6.03 -0.45
N PHE A 26 -7.82 6.37 -0.53
CA PHE A 26 -8.32 7.40 -1.42
C PHE A 26 -8.43 8.75 -0.68
N ARG A 27 -7.62 9.77 -1.05
CA ARG A 27 -7.71 11.15 -0.52
C ARG A 27 -7.05 12.19 -1.45
N PRO A 28 -7.79 13.22 -1.90
CA PRO A 28 -8.63 13.18 -3.12
C PRO A 28 -8.08 12.31 -4.28
N GLU A 29 -6.79 12.01 -4.29
CA GLU A 29 -6.13 11.07 -5.20
C GLU A 29 -5.76 9.77 -4.44
N PRO A 30 -5.61 8.62 -5.12
CA PRO A 30 -5.14 7.40 -4.49
C PRO A 30 -3.68 7.54 -4.02
N CYS A 31 -3.39 7.17 -2.77
CA CYS A 31 -2.03 7.17 -2.23
C CYS A 31 -1.77 5.93 -1.36
N LEU A 32 -0.50 5.63 -1.07
CA LEU A 32 -0.14 4.60 -0.07
C LEU A 32 0.16 5.27 1.27
N VAL A 33 -0.46 4.77 2.34
CA VAL A 33 -0.27 5.26 3.72
C VAL A 33 0.42 4.19 4.56
N ALA A 34 1.48 4.58 5.26
CA ALA A 34 2.21 3.76 6.20
C ALA A 34 1.46 3.70 7.55
N VAL A 35 0.70 2.63 7.79
CA VAL A 35 0.09 2.37 9.10
C VAL A 35 1.10 1.73 10.06
N PRO A 36 1.11 2.05 11.37
CA PRO A 36 0.12 2.87 12.09
C PRO A 36 0.37 4.38 12.03
N LYS A 37 1.50 4.84 11.47
CA LYS A 37 1.91 6.25 11.57
C LYS A 37 0.98 7.22 10.83
N GLY A 38 0.38 6.77 9.73
CA GLY A 38 -0.47 7.61 8.89
C GLY A 38 0.29 8.43 7.84
N ASP A 39 1.62 8.31 7.77
CA ASP A 39 2.45 9.03 6.80
C ASP A 39 2.22 8.49 5.38
N VAL A 40 2.16 9.38 4.38
CA VAL A 40 2.13 8.97 2.96
C VAL A 40 3.50 8.41 2.56
N CYS A 41 3.49 7.31 1.81
CA CYS A 41 4.68 6.68 1.27
C CYS A 41 4.58 6.55 -0.26
N HIS A 42 5.64 6.96 -0.97
CA HIS A 42 5.65 6.94 -2.43
C HIS A 42 6.11 5.60 -3.00
N ILE A 43 6.97 4.90 -2.26
CA ILE A 43 7.53 3.60 -2.65
C ILE A 43 7.31 2.61 -1.52
N ALA A 44 6.88 1.40 -1.89
CA ALA A 44 6.75 0.27 -1.01
C ALA A 44 7.42 -0.97 -1.59
N ALA A 45 7.83 -1.89 -0.72
CA ALA A 45 8.37 -3.19 -1.12
C ALA A 45 7.35 -4.29 -0.84
N LEU A 46 7.30 -5.29 -1.72
CA LEU A 46 6.49 -6.48 -1.51
C LEU A 46 7.17 -7.42 -0.51
N VAL A 47 6.44 -7.84 0.52
CA VAL A 47 6.87 -8.84 1.50
C VAL A 47 5.85 -9.96 1.64
N TYR A 48 6.29 -11.10 2.17
CA TYR A 48 5.42 -12.19 2.57
C TYR A 48 5.00 -12.02 4.03
N THR A 49 3.70 -12.15 4.33
CA THR A 49 3.14 -11.89 5.67
C THR A 49 2.84 -13.15 6.47
N GLY A 50 3.01 -14.34 5.88
CA GLY A 50 2.74 -15.62 6.56
C GLY A 50 1.25 -15.95 6.76
N ARG A 51 0.35 -14.97 6.67
CA ARG A 51 -1.11 -15.14 6.78
C ARG A 51 -1.82 -14.58 5.57
N GLU A 52 -3.03 -15.07 5.31
CA GLU A 52 -3.88 -14.48 4.29
C GLU A 52 -4.42 -13.11 4.75
N ILE A 53 -4.45 -12.18 3.80
CA ILE A 53 -4.95 -10.81 3.96
C ILE A 53 -6.21 -10.71 3.09
N THR A 54 -7.28 -10.24 3.70
CA THR A 54 -8.58 -9.98 3.06
C THR A 54 -8.81 -8.47 2.90
N PRO A 55 -9.78 -8.04 2.07
CA PRO A 55 -10.20 -6.65 2.00
C PRO A 55 -10.66 -6.10 3.36
N LYS A 56 -11.30 -6.95 4.18
CA LYS A 56 -11.75 -6.59 5.52
C LYS A 56 -10.58 -6.31 6.46
N ASP A 57 -9.51 -7.10 6.40
CA ASP A 57 -8.29 -6.83 7.19
C ASP A 57 -7.72 -5.45 6.88
N ILE A 58 -7.74 -5.04 5.60
CA ILE A 58 -7.23 -3.73 5.18
C ILE A 58 -8.10 -2.62 5.73
N LEU A 59 -9.42 -2.72 5.54
CA LEU A 59 -10.38 -1.74 6.05
C LEU A 59 -10.28 -1.61 7.58
N GLU A 60 -10.28 -2.72 8.31
CA GLU A 60 -10.11 -2.75 9.76
C GLU A 60 -8.80 -2.08 10.19
N LYS A 61 -7.70 -2.35 9.48
CA LYS A 61 -6.40 -1.73 9.76
C LYS A 61 -6.46 -0.22 9.54
N LEU A 62 -7.06 0.25 8.45
CA LEU A 62 -7.18 1.68 8.17
C LEU A 62 -8.07 2.38 9.20
N THR A 63 -9.21 1.80 9.56
CA THR A 63 -10.14 2.34 10.55
C THR A 63 -9.52 2.38 11.95
N THR A 64 -8.88 1.29 12.38
CA THR A 64 -8.24 1.21 13.72
C THR A 64 -7.13 2.23 13.88
N ASN A 65 -6.47 2.64 12.79
CA ASN A 65 -5.41 3.66 12.80
C ASN A 65 -5.94 5.06 12.45
N GLY A 66 -7.26 5.29 12.40
CA GLY A 66 -7.86 6.60 12.12
C GLY A 66 -7.60 7.13 10.71
N VAL A 67 -7.15 6.29 9.78
CA VAL A 67 -6.81 6.67 8.40
C VAL A 67 -8.07 6.79 7.53
N VAL A 68 -9.11 6.03 7.85
CA VAL A 68 -10.45 6.18 7.26
C VAL A 68 -11.44 6.40 8.39
N VAL A 69 -12.27 7.44 8.27
CA VAL A 69 -13.28 7.80 9.28
C VAL A 69 -14.58 8.11 8.55
N GLY A 70 -15.64 7.34 8.80
CA GLY A 70 -17.01 7.74 8.49
C GLY A 70 -17.47 7.73 7.03
N ILE A 71 -17.00 6.81 6.19
CA ILE A 71 -17.43 6.68 4.78
C ILE A 71 -18.11 5.32 4.57
N GLU A 72 -18.98 5.24 3.55
CA GLU A 72 -19.52 3.98 3.05
C GLU A 72 -18.41 2.93 2.87
N GLN A 73 -18.57 1.78 3.51
CA GLN A 73 -17.51 0.77 3.56
C GLN A 73 -17.33 0.04 2.24
N GLU A 74 -18.39 -0.10 1.44
CA GLU A 74 -18.37 -0.86 0.18
C GLU A 74 -17.37 -0.30 -0.85
N PRO A 75 -17.33 1.00 -1.16
CA PRO A 75 -16.31 1.58 -2.02
C PRO A 75 -14.87 1.26 -1.57
N TYR A 76 -14.61 1.26 -0.26
CA TYR A 76 -13.30 0.90 0.28
C TYR A 76 -13.01 -0.60 0.17
N LEU A 77 -14.02 -1.45 0.30
CA LEU A 77 -13.86 -2.89 0.09
C LEU A 77 -13.54 -3.19 -1.37
N ASP A 78 -14.17 -2.53 -2.33
CA ASP A 78 -13.82 -2.64 -3.76
C ASP A 78 -12.41 -2.15 -4.05
N PHE A 79 -12.04 -1.00 -3.49
CA PHE A 79 -10.69 -0.46 -3.59
C PHE A 79 -9.64 -1.42 -3.00
N ALA A 80 -9.94 -2.03 -1.84
CA ALA A 80 -9.07 -3.02 -1.21
C ALA A 80 -9.05 -4.36 -1.98
N ARG A 81 -10.14 -4.77 -2.62
CA ARG A 81 -10.16 -5.93 -3.53
C ARG A 81 -9.22 -5.68 -4.70
N HIS A 82 -9.37 -4.54 -5.39
CA HIS A 82 -8.52 -4.16 -6.52
C HIS A 82 -7.03 -4.14 -6.15
N TYR A 83 -6.70 -3.53 -5.00
CA TYR A 83 -5.34 -3.55 -4.44
C TYR A 83 -4.77 -4.96 -4.32
N LEU A 84 -5.54 -5.88 -3.74
CA LEU A 84 -5.06 -7.24 -3.52
C LEU A 84 -4.80 -7.97 -4.83
N ASP A 85 -5.52 -7.65 -5.91
CA ASP A 85 -5.23 -8.19 -7.24
C ASP A 85 -3.99 -7.58 -7.85
N CYS A 86 -3.77 -6.28 -7.73
CA CYS A 86 -2.52 -5.66 -8.17
C CYS A 86 -1.32 -6.31 -7.48
N VAL A 87 -1.33 -6.44 -6.15
CA VAL A 87 -0.20 -6.97 -5.37
C VAL A 87 0.15 -8.42 -5.76
N LYS A 88 -0.82 -9.25 -6.14
CA LYS A 88 -0.56 -10.65 -6.51
C LYS A 88 0.37 -10.77 -7.73
N GLN A 89 0.33 -9.81 -8.65
CA GLN A 89 1.08 -9.81 -9.91
C GLN A 89 2.59 -9.64 -9.69
N PHE A 90 3.00 -9.08 -8.55
CA PHE A 90 4.40 -8.79 -8.24
C PHE A 90 5.06 -9.91 -7.44
N LYS A 91 6.40 -9.98 -7.49
CA LYS A 91 7.20 -10.94 -6.71
C LYS A 91 7.59 -10.34 -5.36
N VAL A 92 7.78 -11.20 -4.36
CA VAL A 92 8.36 -10.77 -3.07
C VAL A 92 9.73 -10.16 -3.32
N GLY A 93 10.00 -9.00 -2.74
CA GLY A 93 11.21 -8.22 -2.96
C GLY A 93 11.12 -7.19 -4.09
N ASP A 94 10.04 -7.19 -4.90
CA ASP A 94 9.79 -6.11 -5.84
C ASP A 94 9.48 -4.80 -5.10
N PHE A 95 9.95 -3.69 -5.68
CA PHE A 95 9.61 -2.34 -5.25
C PHE A 95 8.51 -1.83 -6.17
N VAL A 96 7.49 -1.21 -5.60
CA VAL A 96 6.35 -0.68 -6.32
C VAL A 96 6.03 0.73 -5.88
N GLN A 97 5.41 1.47 -6.78
CA GLN A 97 4.74 2.73 -6.48
C GLN A 97 3.28 2.63 -6.94
N LEU A 98 2.43 3.46 -6.36
CA LEU A 98 1.11 3.69 -6.90
C LEU A 98 1.26 4.51 -8.19
N ASP A 99 0.54 4.11 -9.23
CA ASP A 99 0.42 4.86 -10.47
C ASP A 99 -1.06 5.22 -10.65
N GLU A 100 -1.34 6.50 -10.78
CA GLU A 100 -2.70 7.00 -10.95
C GLU A 100 -3.20 6.66 -12.35
N ALA A 101 -4.36 6.01 -12.40
CA ALA A 101 -5.11 5.82 -13.63
C ALA A 101 -6.32 6.77 -13.58
N GLN A 102 -6.81 7.20 -14.74
CA GLN A 102 -7.86 8.23 -14.86
C GLN A 102 -9.13 7.97 -14.03
N GLU A 103 -9.41 6.72 -13.66
CA GLU A 103 -10.60 6.31 -12.89
C GLU A 103 -10.28 5.35 -11.71
N SER A 104 -9.02 5.05 -11.44
CA SER A 104 -8.59 4.08 -10.41
C SER A 104 -7.10 4.23 -10.11
N PHE A 105 -6.48 3.25 -9.46
CA PHE A 105 -5.03 3.17 -9.34
C PHE A 105 -4.52 1.86 -9.92
N SER A 106 -3.24 1.85 -10.26
CA SER A 106 -2.49 0.63 -10.48
C SER A 106 -1.22 0.63 -9.63
N LEU A 107 -0.56 -0.52 -9.55
CA LEU A 107 0.79 -0.60 -8.99
C LEU A 107 1.77 -0.75 -10.14
N LYS A 108 2.85 0.02 -10.07
CA LYS A 108 3.93 0.02 -11.05
C LYS A 108 5.20 -0.46 -10.37
N LYS A 109 5.90 -1.41 -10.99
CA LYS A 109 7.23 -1.82 -10.52
C LYS A 109 8.22 -0.69 -10.74
N VAL A 110 9.09 -0.46 -9.75
CA VAL A 110 10.17 0.52 -9.83
C VAL A 110 11.52 -0.15 -9.62
N ASP A 111 12.54 0.34 -10.32
CA ASP A 111 13.89 -0.17 -10.15
C ASP A 111 14.48 0.27 -8.81
N LYS A 112 15.07 -0.69 -8.09
CA LYS A 112 15.72 -0.47 -6.78
C LYS A 112 16.80 0.62 -6.84
N LYS A 113 17.45 0.79 -8.00
CA LYS A 113 18.50 1.80 -8.24
C LYS A 113 17.97 3.24 -8.32
N LEU A 114 16.67 3.44 -8.53
CA LEU A 114 16.06 4.77 -8.54
C LEU A 114 15.73 5.30 -7.14
N SER A 115 15.86 4.52 -6.06
CA SER A 115 15.57 4.97 -4.69
C SER A 115 16.51 6.08 -4.14
N SER A 116 17.41 6.60 -4.97
CA SER A 116 18.14 7.85 -4.76
C SER A 116 17.34 9.09 -5.24
N TRP A 117 16.01 9.11 -5.04
CA TRP A 117 15.25 10.36 -5.20
C TRP A 117 15.64 11.31 -4.06
N PRO A 118 15.96 12.58 -4.37
CA PRO A 118 16.23 13.56 -3.33
C PRO A 118 14.97 13.73 -2.50
N LEU A 119 15.13 13.73 -1.17
CA LEU A 119 14.17 14.36 -0.28
C LEU A 119 14.00 15.78 -0.81
N GLY A 120 12.82 16.12 -1.32
CA GLY A 120 12.49 17.49 -1.65
C GLY A 120 12.69 18.35 -0.40
N ASN A 121 13.40 19.46 -0.56
CA ASN A 121 13.63 20.49 0.46
C ASN A 121 12.36 20.87 1.21
#